data_AF-A0A9P6PI82-F1
#
_entry.id   AF-A0A9P6PI82-F1
#
_cell.length_a   1.000
_cell.length_b   1.000
_cell.length_c   1.000
_cell.angle_alpha   90.00
_cell.angle_beta   90.00
_cell.angle_gamma   90.00
#
_symmetry.space_group_name_H-M   'P 1'
#
loop_
_entity.id
_entity.type
_entity.pdbx_description
1 polymer ?
#
loop_
_entity_poly.entity_id
_entity_poly.type
_entity_poly.pdbx_seq_one_letter_code
_entity_poly.pdbx_strand_id
1 'polypeptide(L)'
;IVHFLPEYQAQIQNLKKQGFNIIGYARKSNGAEDHETWIKLLNLMCRRLKERSLVDYIFVFYNSQAGDSLAQRDTKQAYELLTQLSAEGNTQDMLAYITNTDKVCLVGLDYAGLSTNCNDLYEFLTQHPNLKKIIIDNIPTDNIIHVYECSNLLNEPETLEKFECRKKPHQRSK
;
A
#
# COMPACT_ATOMS: atom_id res chain seq x y z
N ILE A 1 3.27 16.62 -11.56
CA ILE A 1 3.89 15.26 -11.64
C ILE A 1 5.38 15.31 -12.03
N VAL A 2 5.79 15.80 -13.22
CA VAL A 2 7.19 15.68 -13.72
C VAL A 2 8.25 16.33 -12.80
N HIS A 3 7.95 17.43 -12.12
CA HIS A 3 8.91 18.10 -11.23
C HIS A 3 9.15 17.42 -9.88
N PHE A 4 8.18 16.68 -9.33
CA PHE A 4 8.27 16.06 -7.99
C PHE A 4 8.79 14.62 -8.02
N LEU A 5 8.71 13.96 -9.18
CA LEU A 5 9.07 12.56 -9.31
C LEU A 5 10.56 12.30 -9.05
N PRO A 6 11.53 13.10 -9.55
CA PRO A 6 12.94 12.87 -9.28
C PRO A 6 13.29 12.99 -7.79
N GLU A 7 12.70 13.97 -7.10
CA GLU A 7 12.91 14.17 -5.65
C GLU A 7 12.33 13.00 -4.85
N TYR A 8 11.12 12.57 -5.20
CA TYR A 8 10.50 11.41 -4.57
C TYR A 8 11.34 10.14 -4.76
N GLN A 9 11.76 9.87 -5.99
CA GLN A 9 12.59 8.72 -6.30
C GLN A 9 13.94 8.80 -5.58
N ALA A 10 14.53 9.99 -5.45
CA ALA A 10 15.75 10.19 -4.67
C ALA A 10 15.53 9.89 -3.18
N GLN A 11 14.37 10.26 -2.61
CA GLN A 11 14.01 9.90 -1.23
C GLN A 11 13.89 8.38 -1.06
N ILE A 12 13.22 7.68 -1.98
CA ILE A 12 13.12 6.22 -1.93
C ILE A 12 14.51 5.57 -2.04
N GLN A 13 15.35 6.03 -2.96
CA GLN A 13 16.71 5.54 -3.10
C GLN A 13 17.55 5.78 -1.84
N ASN A 14 17.34 6.89 -1.14
CA ASN A 14 18.00 7.14 0.14
C ASN A 14 17.52 6.17 1.23
N LEU A 15 16.23 5.85 1.30
CA LEU A 15 15.72 4.82 2.21
C LEU A 15 16.35 3.46 1.94
N LYS A 16 16.47 3.06 0.66
CA LYS A 16 17.17 1.82 0.29
C LYS A 16 18.63 1.82 0.74
N LYS A 17 19.36 2.94 0.58
CA LYS A 17 20.73 3.09 1.09
C LYS A 17 20.83 2.99 2.61
N GLN A 18 19.77 3.36 3.34
CA GLN A 18 19.65 3.19 4.79
C GLN A 18 19.27 1.75 5.21
N GLY A 19 19.10 0.85 4.24
CA GLY A 19 18.78 -0.56 4.46
C GLY A 19 17.27 -0.84 4.59
N PHE A 20 16.41 0.06 4.12
CA PHE A 20 14.98 -0.22 4.09
C PHE A 20 14.61 -1.13 2.93
N ASN A 21 13.71 -2.08 3.21
CA ASN A 21 13.02 -2.89 2.20
C ASN A 21 11.74 -2.14 1.78
N ILE A 22 11.65 -1.72 0.52
CA ILE A 22 10.53 -0.89 0.05
C ILE A 22 9.52 -1.79 -0.64
N ILE A 23 8.34 -1.96 -0.03
CA ILE A 23 7.27 -2.80 -0.57
C ILE A 23 6.07 -1.95 -0.97
N GLY A 24 5.43 -2.30 -2.08
CA GLY A 24 4.22 -1.67 -2.58
C GLY A 24 2.99 -2.47 -2.24
N TYR A 25 1.90 -1.78 -1.92
CA TYR A 25 0.60 -2.39 -1.70
C TYR A 25 -0.46 -1.76 -2.61
N ALA A 26 -1.13 -2.60 -3.39
CA ALA A 26 -2.20 -2.19 -4.28
C ALA A 26 -3.49 -2.96 -3.98
N ARG A 27 -4.60 -2.21 -3.85
CA ARG A 27 -5.91 -2.75 -3.51
C ARG A 27 -6.99 -2.25 -4.45
N LYS A 28 -7.90 -3.16 -4.84
CA LYS A 28 -9.14 -2.78 -5.51
C LYS A 28 -10.33 -3.55 -4.92
N SER A 29 -11.31 -2.81 -4.40
CA SER A 29 -12.59 -3.40 -4.00
C SER A 29 -13.34 -3.96 -5.21
N ASN A 30 -14.19 -4.96 -4.97
CA ASN A 30 -15.17 -5.39 -5.98
C ASN A 30 -16.10 -4.23 -6.31
N GLY A 31 -16.33 -4.01 -7.60
CA GLY A 31 -17.23 -3.00 -8.11
C GLY A 31 -18.07 -3.57 -9.25
N ALA A 32 -18.67 -2.70 -10.04
CA ALA A 32 -19.48 -3.08 -11.19
C ALA A 32 -18.62 -3.46 -12.42
N GLU A 33 -17.30 -3.28 -12.35
CA GLU A 33 -16.38 -3.61 -13.43
C GLU A 33 -16.25 -5.13 -13.63
N ASP A 34 -16.06 -5.55 -14.87
CA ASP A 34 -15.76 -6.93 -15.21
C ASP A 34 -14.35 -7.36 -14.74
N HIS A 35 -14.12 -8.66 -14.80
CA HIS A 35 -12.88 -9.29 -14.33
C HIS A 35 -11.62 -8.79 -15.07
N GLU A 36 -11.70 -8.61 -16.39
CA GLU A 36 -10.56 -8.16 -17.21
C GLU A 36 -10.17 -6.72 -16.88
N THR A 37 -11.17 -5.85 -16.78
CA THR A 37 -11.01 -4.45 -16.39
C THR A 37 -10.43 -4.34 -15.00
N TRP A 38 -10.89 -5.19 -14.07
CA TRP A 38 -10.37 -5.25 -12.72
C TRP A 38 -8.88 -5.65 -12.68
N ILE A 39 -8.48 -6.70 -13.41
CA ILE A 39 -7.07 -7.13 -13.54
C ILE A 39 -6.22 -6.01 -14.14
N LYS A 40 -6.70 -5.39 -15.23
CA LYS A 40 -6.01 -4.30 -15.91
C LYS A 40 -5.74 -3.13 -14.98
N LEU A 41 -6.72 -2.76 -14.15
CA LEU A 41 -6.59 -1.65 -13.20
C LEU A 41 -5.59 -1.95 -12.09
N LEU A 42 -5.59 -3.17 -11.53
CA LEU A 42 -4.58 -3.57 -10.54
C LEU A 42 -3.18 -3.66 -11.14
N ASN A 43 -3.02 -4.22 -12.33
CA ASN A 43 -1.73 -4.24 -13.01
C ASN A 43 -1.20 -2.83 -13.28
N LEU A 44 -2.08 -1.89 -13.61
CA LEU A 44 -1.71 -0.49 -13.76
C LEU A 44 -1.27 0.13 -12.42
N MET A 45 -1.95 -0.19 -11.31
CA MET A 45 -1.50 0.22 -9.97
C MET A 45 -0.13 -0.38 -9.62
N CYS A 46 0.10 -1.67 -9.90
CA CYS A 46 1.39 -2.32 -9.69
C CYS A 46 2.50 -1.60 -10.48
N ARG A 47 2.23 -1.30 -11.76
CA ARG A 47 3.15 -0.54 -12.60
C ARG A 47 3.47 0.84 -12.01
N ARG A 48 2.50 1.54 -11.43
CA ARG A 48 2.75 2.84 -10.76
C ARG A 48 3.64 2.72 -9.54
N LEU A 49 3.44 1.69 -8.72
CA LEU A 49 4.32 1.41 -7.58
C LEU A 49 5.76 1.12 -8.05
N LYS A 50 5.94 0.36 -9.14
CA LYS A 50 7.28 0.10 -9.72
C LYS A 50 7.91 1.37 -10.30
N GLU A 51 7.18 2.10 -11.14
CA GLU A 51 7.73 3.24 -11.90
C GLU A 51 7.90 4.51 -11.04
N ARG A 52 6.94 4.84 -10.18
CA ARG A 52 7.03 6.05 -9.34
C ARG A 52 7.73 5.80 -8.02
N SER A 53 7.29 4.77 -7.31
CA SER A 53 7.71 4.51 -5.93
C SER A 53 8.91 3.58 -5.84
N LEU A 54 9.41 3.06 -6.96
CA LEU A 54 10.60 2.20 -7.04
C LEU A 54 10.56 1.03 -6.04
N VAL A 55 9.39 0.46 -5.79
CA VAL A 55 9.23 -0.64 -4.83
C VAL A 55 9.95 -1.90 -5.32
N ASP A 56 10.48 -2.68 -4.37
CA ASP A 56 11.21 -3.94 -4.62
C ASP A 56 10.25 -5.11 -4.82
N TYR A 57 9.19 -5.16 -4.01
CA TYR A 57 8.14 -6.18 -4.04
C TYR A 57 6.77 -5.51 -3.98
N ILE A 58 5.78 -6.10 -4.62
CA ILE A 58 4.40 -5.66 -4.71
C ILE A 58 3.50 -6.76 -4.19
N PHE A 59 2.68 -6.39 -3.22
CA PHE A 59 1.61 -7.21 -2.73
C PHE A 59 0.28 -6.60 -3.15
N VAL A 60 -0.64 -7.45 -3.57
CA VAL A 60 -1.95 -7.03 -4.04
C VAL A 60 -3.04 -7.61 -3.17
N PHE A 61 -4.16 -6.91 -3.18
CA PHE A 61 -5.34 -7.35 -2.48
C PHE A 61 -6.52 -7.43 -3.45
N TYR A 62 -7.24 -8.56 -3.41
CA TYR A 62 -8.15 -8.99 -4.46
C TYR A 62 -9.65 -8.96 -4.07
N ASN A 63 -10.07 -9.25 -2.83
CA ASN A 63 -11.50 -9.47 -2.54
C ASN A 63 -11.99 -9.19 -1.09
N SER A 64 -12.05 -7.93 -0.66
CA SER A 64 -12.43 -7.44 0.69
C SER A 64 -12.58 -5.92 0.64
N GLN A 65 -13.39 -5.40 1.55
CA GLN A 65 -13.65 -3.98 1.68
C GLN A 65 -12.45 -3.25 2.29
N ALA A 66 -12.39 -1.94 2.07
CA ALA A 66 -11.29 -1.10 2.56
C ALA A 66 -11.18 -1.05 4.09
N GLY A 67 -12.29 -1.31 4.79
CA GLY A 67 -12.38 -1.35 6.24
C GLY A 67 -12.25 -2.73 6.85
N ASP A 68 -12.12 -3.78 6.03
CA ASP A 68 -11.88 -5.13 6.53
C ASP A 68 -10.47 -5.21 7.12
N SER A 69 -10.34 -5.98 8.20
CA SER A 69 -9.10 -6.06 8.95
C SER A 69 -7.94 -6.53 8.06
N LEU A 70 -6.82 -5.80 8.09
CA LEU A 70 -5.61 -6.13 7.34
C LEU A 70 -5.13 -7.56 7.61
N ALA A 71 -5.25 -8.04 8.85
CA ALA A 71 -4.86 -9.40 9.23
C ALA A 71 -5.76 -10.49 8.62
N GLN A 72 -7.03 -10.18 8.37
CA GLN A 72 -8.02 -11.16 7.90
C GLN A 72 -8.20 -11.18 6.37
N ARG A 73 -7.63 -10.18 5.68
CA ARG A 73 -7.64 -10.04 4.24
C ARG A 73 -6.99 -11.25 3.55
N ASP A 74 -7.62 -11.76 2.50
CA ASP A 74 -7.09 -12.84 1.64
C ASP A 74 -6.86 -14.20 2.33
N THR A 75 -7.42 -14.44 3.52
CA THR A 75 -7.28 -15.72 4.26
C THR A 75 -7.92 -16.94 3.59
N LYS A 76 -8.80 -16.75 2.60
CA LYS A 76 -9.55 -17.83 1.91
C LYS A 76 -9.31 -17.84 0.38
N GLN A 77 -8.17 -17.33 -0.07
CA GLN A 77 -8.00 -16.90 -1.46
C GLN A 77 -7.60 -18.03 -2.42
N ALA A 78 -8.07 -17.94 -3.67
CA ALA A 78 -7.61 -18.77 -4.80
C ALA A 78 -6.42 -18.08 -5.50
N TYR A 79 -5.23 -18.67 -5.38
CA TYR A 79 -3.96 -18.16 -5.96
C TYR A 79 -3.99 -18.01 -7.49
N GLU A 80 -4.95 -18.62 -8.18
CA GLU A 80 -5.07 -18.58 -9.64
C GLU A 80 -5.15 -17.15 -10.20
N LEU A 81 -5.76 -16.21 -9.48
CA LEU A 81 -5.85 -14.82 -9.95
C LEU A 81 -4.55 -14.03 -9.77
N LEU A 82 -3.71 -14.40 -8.80
CA LEU A 82 -2.40 -13.76 -8.63
C LEU A 82 -1.49 -14.00 -9.83
N THR A 83 -1.65 -15.14 -10.53
CA THR A 83 -0.86 -15.46 -11.74
C THR A 83 -1.08 -14.46 -12.88
N GLN A 84 -2.17 -13.70 -12.86
CA GLN A 84 -2.51 -12.69 -13.87
C GLN A 84 -2.06 -11.27 -13.46
N LEU A 85 -1.48 -11.11 -12.27
CA LEU A 85 -1.08 -9.84 -11.70
C LEU A 85 0.44 -9.71 -11.63
N SER A 86 0.94 -8.49 -11.83
CA SER A 86 2.37 -8.14 -11.73
C SER A 86 2.78 -7.91 -10.28
N ALA A 87 2.48 -8.89 -9.42
CA ALA A 87 2.66 -8.85 -7.98
C ALA A 87 3.27 -10.15 -7.47
N GLU A 88 3.99 -10.06 -6.36
CA GLU A 88 4.76 -11.16 -5.78
C GLU A 88 3.94 -11.94 -4.74
N GLY A 89 2.79 -11.43 -4.30
CA GLY A 89 1.86 -12.14 -3.42
C GLY A 89 0.61 -11.34 -3.05
N ASN A 90 -0.20 -11.95 -2.19
CA ASN A 90 -1.38 -11.31 -1.62
C ASN A 90 -1.07 -10.61 -0.28
N THR A 91 -2.11 -10.19 0.45
CA THR A 91 -1.92 -9.55 1.77
C THR A 91 -1.30 -10.49 2.79
N GLN A 92 -1.63 -11.80 2.79
CA GLN A 92 -1.02 -12.75 3.73
C GLN A 92 0.48 -12.92 3.46
N ASP A 93 0.88 -12.96 2.19
CA ASP A 93 2.29 -12.97 1.79
C ASP A 93 3.00 -11.68 2.25
N MET A 94 2.33 -10.52 2.16
CA MET A 94 2.84 -9.26 2.68
C MET A 94 3.06 -9.31 4.20
N LEU A 95 2.09 -9.82 4.97
CA LEU A 95 2.19 -9.95 6.43
C LEU A 95 3.36 -10.86 6.82
N ALA A 96 3.51 -11.98 6.12
CA ALA A 96 4.63 -12.89 6.30
C ALA A 96 5.96 -12.21 5.96
N TYR A 97 6.03 -11.46 4.86
CA TYR A 97 7.22 -10.72 4.47
C TYR A 97 7.61 -9.67 5.52
N ILE A 98 6.67 -8.85 5.99
CA ILE A 98 6.91 -7.84 7.02
C ILE A 98 7.40 -8.47 8.32
N THR A 99 6.79 -9.59 8.73
CA THR A 99 7.17 -10.30 9.96
C THR A 99 8.61 -10.83 9.91
N ASN A 100 9.07 -11.26 8.73
CA ASN A 100 10.37 -11.89 8.56
C ASN A 100 11.47 -10.94 8.04
N THR A 101 11.13 -9.70 7.73
CA THR A 101 12.06 -8.72 7.13
C THR A 101 12.16 -7.51 8.03
N ASP A 102 13.36 -7.14 8.44
CA ASP A 102 13.57 -5.94 9.25
C ASP A 102 13.58 -4.66 8.38
N LYS A 103 13.28 -3.52 8.99
CA LYS A 103 13.24 -2.18 8.36
C LYS A 103 12.40 -2.13 7.07
N VAL A 104 11.11 -2.47 7.18
CA VAL A 104 10.20 -2.36 6.03
C VAL A 104 9.62 -0.96 5.92
N CYS A 105 9.50 -0.48 4.68
CA CYS A 105 8.71 0.69 4.31
C CYS A 105 7.59 0.26 3.36
N LEU A 106 6.35 0.50 3.76
CA LEU A 106 5.16 0.15 3.00
C LEU A 106 4.65 1.36 2.21
N VAL A 107 4.46 1.20 0.90
CA VAL A 107 3.97 2.25 0.00
C VAL A 107 2.56 1.93 -0.49
N GLY A 108 1.61 2.83 -0.24
CA GLY A 108 0.26 2.81 -0.81
C GLY A 108 0.04 3.97 -1.78
N LEU A 109 -0.82 3.77 -2.79
CA LEU A 109 -1.15 4.81 -3.79
C LEU A 109 -2.17 5.85 -3.30
N ASP A 110 -2.84 5.57 -2.18
CA ASP A 110 -3.64 6.51 -1.40
C ASP A 110 -3.98 5.88 -0.03
N TYR A 111 -4.61 6.66 0.86
CA TYR A 111 -5.02 6.19 2.18
C TYR A 111 -5.98 4.99 2.08
N ALA A 112 -7.07 5.10 1.31
CA ALA A 112 -8.08 4.04 1.17
C ALA A 112 -7.60 2.79 0.40
N GLY A 113 -6.48 2.89 -0.30
CA GLY A 113 -5.75 1.81 -0.92
C GLY A 113 -4.98 0.97 0.10
N LEU A 114 -4.59 1.57 1.23
CA LEU A 114 -4.03 0.87 2.38
C LEU A 114 -5.12 0.40 3.34
N SER A 115 -5.83 1.33 3.99
CA SER A 115 -6.92 1.05 4.93
C SER A 115 -7.85 2.25 5.07
N THR A 116 -9.13 2.00 5.35
CA THR A 116 -10.07 3.04 5.81
C THR A 116 -10.44 2.93 7.27
N ASN A 117 -9.76 2.07 8.02
CA ASN A 117 -10.02 1.77 9.43
C ASN A 117 -8.76 2.07 10.24
N CYS A 118 -8.77 3.20 10.96
CA CYS A 118 -7.61 3.66 11.72
C CYS A 118 -7.29 2.75 12.92
N ASN A 119 -8.30 2.18 13.57
CA ASN A 119 -8.13 1.25 14.69
C ASN A 119 -7.45 -0.03 14.23
N ASP A 120 -7.91 -0.61 13.11
CA ASP A 120 -7.26 -1.77 12.50
C ASP A 120 -5.83 -1.44 12.03
N LEU A 121 -5.60 -0.24 11.49
CA LEU A 121 -4.26 0.19 11.12
C LEU A 121 -3.35 0.33 12.35
N TYR A 122 -3.86 0.86 13.46
CA TYR A 122 -3.12 0.95 14.72
C TYR A 122 -2.72 -0.44 15.24
N GLU A 123 -3.68 -1.38 15.27
CA GLU A 123 -3.43 -2.76 15.69
C GLU A 123 -2.39 -3.44 14.78
N PHE A 124 -2.54 -3.26 13.45
CA PHE A 124 -1.58 -3.74 12.47
C PHE A 124 -0.16 -3.20 12.71
N LEU A 125 -0.01 -1.89 12.90
CA LEU A 125 1.29 -1.27 13.19
C LEU A 125 1.91 -1.80 14.49
N THR A 126 1.07 -2.05 15.50
CA THR A 126 1.51 -2.59 16.80
C THR A 126 2.00 -4.03 16.67
N GLN A 127 1.32 -4.85 15.85
CA GLN A 127 1.66 -6.26 15.64
C GLN A 127 2.88 -6.48 14.74
N HIS A 128 3.23 -5.49 13.91
CA HIS A 128 4.31 -5.59 12.93
C HIS A 128 5.41 -4.55 13.17
N PRO A 129 6.21 -4.69 14.26
CA PRO A 129 7.22 -3.70 14.62
C PRO A 129 8.33 -3.53 13.59
N ASN A 130 8.52 -4.48 12.68
CA ASN A 130 9.48 -4.38 11.58
C ASN A 130 9.05 -3.38 10.50
N LEU A 131 7.75 -3.06 10.42
CA LEU A 131 7.25 -1.97 9.58
C LEU A 131 7.59 -0.64 10.26
N LYS A 132 8.54 0.07 9.69
CA LYS A 132 9.07 1.31 10.27
C LYS A 132 8.47 2.55 9.64
N LYS A 133 8.11 2.49 8.36
CA LYS A 133 7.56 3.63 7.62
C LYS A 133 6.37 3.26 6.74
N ILE A 134 5.43 4.19 6.62
CA ILE A 134 4.38 4.17 5.60
C ILE A 134 4.54 5.38 4.69
N ILE A 135 4.44 5.16 3.38
CA ILE A 135 4.39 6.22 2.38
C ILE A 135 3.05 6.15 1.66
N ILE A 136 2.37 7.30 1.57
CA ILE A 136 1.17 7.47 0.77
C ILE A 136 1.52 8.33 -0.45
N ASP A 137 1.59 7.69 -1.62
CA ASP A 137 1.91 8.31 -2.90
C ASP A 137 0.64 8.89 -3.55
N ASN A 138 0.21 10.05 -3.06
CA ASN A 138 -0.93 10.81 -3.56
C ASN A 138 -0.58 11.76 -4.72
N ILE A 139 0.56 11.56 -5.41
CA ILE A 139 1.02 12.46 -6.49
C ILE A 139 -0.07 12.68 -7.57
N PRO A 140 -0.83 11.67 -8.03
CA PRO A 140 -1.84 11.87 -9.08
C PRO A 140 -3.01 12.75 -8.70
N THR A 141 -3.32 12.81 -7.40
CA THR A 141 -4.47 13.54 -6.88
C THR A 141 -4.06 14.94 -6.46
N ASP A 142 -3.02 15.03 -5.63
CA ASP A 142 -2.68 16.27 -4.93
C ASP A 142 -1.24 16.75 -5.19
N ASN A 143 -0.44 16.02 -5.98
CA ASN A 143 1.01 16.20 -6.11
C ASN A 143 1.76 16.16 -4.76
N ILE A 144 1.19 15.47 -3.76
CA ILE A 144 1.76 15.34 -2.41
C ILE A 144 2.10 13.88 -2.15
N ILE A 145 3.21 13.67 -1.43
CA ILE A 145 3.57 12.40 -0.82
C ILE A 145 3.55 12.61 0.68
N HIS A 146 2.97 11.66 1.41
CA HIS A 146 3.03 11.66 2.86
C HIS A 146 3.92 10.52 3.32
N VAL A 147 4.89 10.84 4.17
CA VAL A 147 5.80 9.86 4.78
C VAL A 147 5.56 9.88 6.27
N TYR A 148 5.33 8.69 6.83
CA TYR A 148 5.04 8.51 8.24
C TYR A 148 6.05 7.54 8.84
N GLU A 149 6.63 7.91 9.98
CA GLU A 149 7.24 6.92 10.88
C GLU A 149 6.12 6.20 11.62
N CYS A 150 6.16 4.87 11.64
CA CYS A 150 5.14 4.06 12.32
C CYS A 150 5.10 4.35 13.83
N SER A 151 6.25 4.69 14.45
CA SER A 151 6.29 5.14 15.84
C SER A 151 5.48 6.41 16.08
N ASN A 152 5.48 7.34 15.12
CA ASN A 152 4.73 8.60 15.27
C ASN A 152 3.24 8.33 15.11
N LEU A 153 2.84 7.49 14.16
CA LEU A 153 1.44 7.06 13.99
C LEU A 153 0.89 6.37 15.26
N LEU A 154 1.71 5.60 15.97
CA LEU A 154 1.32 4.95 17.23
C LEU A 154 1.23 5.92 18.41
N ASN A 155 2.02 7.00 18.41
CA ASN A 155 2.08 7.97 19.50
C ASN A 155 1.14 9.18 19.30
N GLU A 156 0.69 9.43 18.06
CA GLU A 156 -0.12 10.59 17.68
C GLU A 156 -1.43 10.12 17.00
N PRO A 157 -2.46 9.73 17.77
CA PRO A 157 -3.68 9.12 17.23
C PRO A 157 -4.40 9.98 16.17
N GLU A 158 -4.34 11.31 16.28
CA GLU A 158 -4.93 12.25 15.32
C GLU A 158 -4.35 12.09 13.89
N THR A 159 -3.10 11.63 13.77
CA THR A 159 -2.50 11.40 12.45
C THR A 159 -3.09 10.21 11.72
N LEU A 160 -3.63 9.24 12.47
CA LEU A 160 -4.32 8.07 11.93
C LEU A 160 -5.73 8.40 11.40
N GLU A 161 -6.34 9.49 11.85
CA GLU A 161 -7.66 9.94 11.34
C GLU A 161 -7.62 10.23 9.82
N LYS A 162 -6.45 10.54 9.26
CA LYS A 162 -6.28 10.68 7.81
C LYS A 162 -6.62 9.40 7.04
N PHE A 163 -6.50 8.25 7.70
CA PHE A 163 -6.90 6.95 7.15
C PHE A 163 -8.41 6.70 7.29
N GLU A 164 -9.15 7.40 8.15
CA GLU A 164 -10.62 7.35 8.21
C GLU A 164 -11.29 8.11 7.06
N CYS A 165 -10.89 7.83 5.83
CA CYS A 165 -11.38 8.54 4.65
C CYS A 165 -12.56 7.79 4.00
N ARG A 166 -13.80 8.18 4.30
CA ARG A 166 -14.99 7.83 3.48
C ARG A 166 -15.20 8.79 2.32
N LYS A 167 -14.14 9.12 1.57
CA LYS A 167 -14.27 9.93 0.35
C LYS A 167 -14.69 9.04 -0.82
N LYS A 168 -15.26 9.64 -1.88
CA LYS A 168 -15.58 8.94 -3.13
C LYS A 168 -14.31 8.21 -3.65
N PRO A 169 -14.43 6.99 -4.21
CA PRO A 169 -13.27 6.27 -4.74
C PRO A 169 -12.48 7.13 -5.74
N HIS A 170 -11.19 7.32 -5.48
CA HIS A 170 -10.29 8.00 -6.41
C HIS A 170 -9.68 6.97 -7.38
N GLN A 171 -9.44 7.38 -8.63
CA GLN A 171 -8.78 6.54 -9.62
C GLN A 171 -7.28 6.46 -9.32
N ARG A 172 -6.87 5.36 -8.69
CA ARG A 172 -5.46 5.08 -8.30
C ARG A 172 -4.57 4.63 -9.45
N SER A 173 -5.16 4.22 -10.56
CA SER A 173 -4.45 3.73 -11.73
C SER A 173 -3.89 4.84 -12.62
N LYS A 174 -4.02 6.11 -12.23
CA LYS A 174 -3.49 7.25 -12.97
C LYS A 174 -1.95 7.27 -12.93
#